data_AF-A0AAW1S0G8-F1
#
_entry.id   AF-A0AAW1S0G8-F1
#
_cell.length_a   1.000
_cell.length_b   1.000
_cell.length_c   1.000
_cell.angle_alpha   90.00
_cell.angle_beta   90.00
_cell.angle_gamma   90.00
#
_symmetry.space_group_name_H-M   'P 1'
#
loop_
_entity.id
_entity.type
_entity.pdbx_description
1 polymer ?
#
loop_
_entity_poly.entity_id
_entity_poly.type
_entity_poly.pdbx_seq_one_letter_code
_entity_poly.pdbx_strand_id
1 'polypeptide(L)'
;MALHRLACICLPFGLNSGFLIWEPVSPPALVLPVVVTTALAPALTEEAVFRAMLLAHPSVDGVLPGPARLAVAAALPLAVFVAYHLANPQEQARQTFWNWRFLVMAGVLGAACTGAYHATGGSLVAAAVTHWVPVNAWLLLLGGYRKTRGGRQRKHAP
;
A
#
# COMPACT_ATOMS: atom_id res chain seq x y z
N MET A 1 -6.63 -11.17 -9.65
CA MET A 1 -7.92 -10.45 -9.54
C MET A 1 -7.86 -9.23 -8.61
N ALA A 2 -7.09 -9.23 -7.51
CA ALA A 2 -7.06 -8.09 -6.59
C ALA A 2 -6.54 -6.77 -7.23
N LEU A 3 -5.45 -6.84 -8.01
CA LEU A 3 -4.81 -5.65 -8.60
C LEU A 3 -5.70 -4.86 -9.57
N HIS A 4 -6.51 -5.54 -10.41
CA HIS A 4 -7.39 -4.82 -11.34
C HIS A 4 -8.48 -4.03 -10.59
N ARG A 5 -9.08 -4.64 -9.55
CA ARG A 5 -10.13 -3.98 -8.75
C ARG A 5 -9.57 -2.77 -8.03
N LEU A 6 -8.36 -2.92 -7.48
CA LEU A 6 -7.65 -1.84 -6.86
C LEU A 6 -7.39 -0.70 -7.85
N ALA A 7 -6.89 -1.00 -9.05
CA ALA A 7 -6.67 0.02 -10.08
C ALA A 7 -7.96 0.75 -10.47
N CYS A 8 -9.08 0.02 -10.64
CA CYS A 8 -10.39 0.61 -10.97
C CYS A 8 -10.94 1.53 -9.87
N ILE A 9 -10.52 1.36 -8.61
CA ILE A 9 -10.96 2.22 -7.50
C ILE A 9 -9.96 3.36 -7.28
N CYS A 10 -8.68 3.03 -7.09
CA CYS A 10 -7.65 3.98 -6.68
C CYS A 10 -7.21 4.91 -7.80
N LEU A 11 -7.16 4.46 -9.07
CA LEU A 11 -6.75 5.36 -10.15
C LEU A 11 -7.78 6.48 -10.37
N PRO A 12 -9.09 6.20 -10.58
CA PRO A 12 -10.07 7.28 -10.76
C PRO A 12 -10.16 8.16 -9.52
N PHE A 13 -10.21 7.59 -8.31
CA PHE A 13 -10.27 8.36 -7.07
C PHE A 13 -9.04 9.25 -6.90
N GLY A 14 -7.85 8.69 -7.06
CA GLY A 14 -6.60 9.39 -6.86
C GLY A 14 -6.36 10.49 -7.89
N LEU A 15 -6.69 10.25 -9.16
CA LEU A 15 -6.58 11.25 -10.22
C LEU A 15 -7.62 12.36 -10.07
N ASN A 16 -8.90 12.03 -9.87
CA ASN A 16 -9.98 13.03 -9.71
C ASN A 16 -9.82 13.88 -8.45
N SER A 17 -9.22 13.33 -7.38
CA SER A 17 -8.97 14.06 -6.14
C SER A 17 -7.68 14.89 -6.15
N GLY A 18 -6.89 14.81 -7.22
CA GLY A 18 -5.59 15.47 -7.37
C GLY A 18 -4.47 14.86 -6.50
N PHE A 19 -4.71 13.70 -5.88
CA PHE A 19 -3.69 13.05 -5.06
C PHE A 19 -2.62 12.35 -5.92
N LEU A 20 -3.06 11.59 -6.93
CA LEU A 20 -2.17 10.97 -7.92
C LEU A 20 -1.89 11.97 -9.03
N ILE A 21 -0.62 12.16 -9.33
CA ILE A 21 -0.16 13.11 -10.35
C ILE A 21 0.87 12.40 -11.19
N TRP A 22 0.69 12.34 -12.51
CA TRP A 22 1.70 11.75 -13.40
C TRP A 22 3.01 12.53 -13.28
N GLU A 23 4.00 11.88 -12.68
CA GLU A 23 5.32 12.42 -12.38
C GLU A 23 6.30 11.25 -12.24
N PRO A 24 6.80 10.71 -13.37
CA PRO A 24 7.84 9.69 -13.36
C PRO A 24 9.06 10.12 -12.55
N VAL A 25 9.61 9.21 -11.76
CA VAL A 25 10.76 9.49 -10.91
C VAL A 25 11.99 9.85 -11.76
N SER A 26 12.73 10.85 -11.31
CA SER A 26 13.99 11.26 -11.92
C SER A 26 15.06 11.46 -10.83
N PRO A 27 16.29 10.96 -11.03
CA PRO A 27 16.76 10.21 -12.19
C PRO A 27 16.25 8.76 -12.24
N PRO A 28 16.20 8.10 -13.43
CA PRO A 28 15.76 6.70 -13.56
C PRO A 28 16.55 5.69 -12.74
N ALA A 29 17.80 6.01 -12.38
CA ALA A 29 18.63 5.21 -11.48
C ALA A 29 17.99 4.98 -10.09
N LEU A 30 17.00 5.78 -9.70
CA LEU A 30 16.24 5.59 -8.46
C LEU A 30 15.21 4.44 -8.54
N VAL A 31 14.87 3.95 -9.72
CA VAL A 31 13.85 2.89 -9.89
C VAL A 31 14.26 1.62 -9.15
N LEU A 32 15.43 1.06 -9.47
CA LEU A 32 15.90 -0.18 -8.86
C LEU A 32 16.00 -0.13 -7.32
N PRO A 33 16.64 0.87 -6.69
CA PRO A 33 16.70 0.91 -5.23
C PRO A 33 15.30 1.08 -4.60
N VAL A 34 14.39 1.85 -5.20
CA VAL A 34 13.01 1.97 -4.69
C VAL A 34 12.29 0.62 -4.76
N VAL A 35 12.33 -0.04 -5.91
CA VAL A 35 11.71 -1.36 -6.14
C VAL A 35 12.23 -2.40 -5.13
N VAL A 36 13.54 -2.46 -4.91
CA VAL A 36 14.16 -3.42 -3.98
C VAL A 36 13.85 -3.08 -2.52
N THR A 37 14.03 -1.82 -2.10
CA THR A 37 13.77 -1.41 -0.71
C THR A 37 12.30 -1.60 -0.34
N THR A 38 11.38 -1.23 -1.23
CA THR A 38 9.93 -1.36 -1.00
C THR A 38 9.44 -2.80 -0.96
N ALA A 39 10.17 -3.75 -1.55
CA ALA A 39 9.85 -5.16 -1.44
C ALA A 39 10.06 -5.67 -0.01
N LEU A 40 11.10 -5.19 0.67
CA LEU A 40 11.35 -5.50 2.09
C LEU A 40 10.42 -4.69 2.99
N ALA A 41 10.47 -3.36 2.89
CA ALA A 41 9.61 -2.45 3.63
C ALA A 41 9.15 -1.31 2.70
N PRO A 42 7.85 -1.18 2.44
CA PRO A 42 6.76 -1.71 3.28
C PRO A 42 6.32 -3.15 2.98
N ALA A 43 6.52 -3.70 1.78
CA ALA A 43 5.69 -4.80 1.29
C ALA A 43 5.77 -6.11 2.08
N LEU A 44 6.95 -6.64 2.44
CA LEU A 44 7.03 -7.87 3.22
C LEU A 44 6.80 -7.63 4.71
N THR A 45 7.47 -6.62 5.29
CA THR A 45 7.41 -6.35 6.72
C THR A 45 6.01 -5.96 7.19
N GLU A 46 5.33 -5.06 6.47
CA GLU A 46 3.99 -4.64 6.86
C GLU A 46 2.99 -5.80 6.68
N GLU A 47 3.06 -6.55 5.58
CA GLU A 47 2.16 -7.68 5.38
C GLU A 47 2.40 -8.81 6.40
N ALA A 48 3.64 -9.05 6.82
CA ALA A 48 3.93 -9.98 7.91
C ALA A 48 3.24 -9.54 9.21
N VAL A 49 3.33 -8.26 9.56
CA VAL A 49 2.69 -7.74 10.78
C VAL A 49 1.17 -7.77 10.64
N PHE A 50 0.61 -7.09 9.64
CA PHE A 50 -0.83 -6.85 9.58
C PHE A 50 -1.63 -8.06 9.10
N ARG A 51 -1.03 -9.01 8.35
CA ARG A 51 -1.74 -10.20 7.83
C ARG A 51 -1.31 -11.46 8.57
N ALA A 52 -0.02 -11.76 8.67
CA ALA A 52 0.38 -13.00 9.34
C ALA A 52 0.32 -12.94 10.87
N MET A 53 0.57 -11.78 11.50
CA MET A 53 0.51 -11.68 12.97
C MET A 53 -0.87 -11.27 13.50
N LEU A 54 -1.59 -10.37 12.80
CA LEU A 54 -2.86 -9.82 13.30
C LEU A 54 -4.11 -10.53 12.76
N LEU A 55 -4.01 -11.34 11.71
CA LEU A 55 -5.12 -12.16 11.22
C LEU A 55 -4.85 -13.64 11.49
N ALA A 56 -5.92 -14.39 11.73
CA ALA A 56 -5.87 -15.85 11.77
C ALA A 56 -5.37 -16.40 10.42
N HIS A 57 -4.49 -17.40 10.49
CA HIS A 57 -3.90 -17.98 9.30
C HIS A 57 -4.90 -18.94 8.62
N PRO A 58 -5.35 -18.66 7.37
CA PRO A 58 -6.49 -19.36 6.76
C PRO A 58 -6.33 -20.88 6.63
N SER A 59 -5.11 -21.37 6.38
CA SER A 59 -4.84 -22.81 6.26
C SER A 59 -4.51 -23.52 7.58
N VAL A 60 -4.24 -22.78 8.66
CA VAL A 60 -3.84 -23.35 9.96
C VAL A 60 -4.99 -23.25 10.94
N ASP A 61 -5.58 -22.06 11.07
CA ASP A 61 -6.69 -21.77 11.97
C ASP A 61 -8.06 -22.01 11.30
N GLY A 62 -8.04 -22.34 10.01
CA GLY A 62 -9.23 -22.55 9.17
C GLY A 62 -9.70 -21.28 8.45
N VAL A 63 -10.47 -21.48 7.38
CA VAL A 63 -11.02 -20.38 6.58
C VAL A 63 -12.28 -19.86 7.26
N LEU A 64 -12.35 -18.56 7.54
CA LEU A 64 -13.57 -17.91 8.01
C LEU A 64 -14.70 -18.14 6.98
N PRO A 65 -15.86 -18.68 7.38
CA PRO A 65 -16.92 -18.98 6.45
C PRO A 65 -17.63 -17.69 6.02
N GLY A 66 -17.36 -17.30 4.77
CA GLY A 66 -18.06 -16.21 4.08
C GLY A 66 -17.45 -14.81 4.26
N PRO A 67 -17.76 -13.89 3.32
CA PRO A 67 -17.14 -12.56 3.26
C PRO A 67 -17.48 -11.66 4.45
N ALA A 68 -18.65 -11.83 5.07
CA ALA A 68 -19.07 -11.00 6.22
C ALA A 68 -18.22 -11.27 7.48
N ARG A 69 -17.93 -12.55 7.77
CA ARG A 69 -17.07 -12.90 8.92
C ARG A 69 -15.63 -12.45 8.70
N LEU A 70 -15.14 -12.56 7.47
CA LEU A 70 -13.83 -12.02 7.09
C LEU A 70 -13.79 -10.49 7.29
N ALA A 71 -14.82 -9.77 6.86
CA ALA A 71 -14.88 -8.31 7.02
C ALA A 71 -14.84 -7.90 8.50
N VAL A 72 -15.58 -8.60 9.37
CA VAL A 72 -15.58 -8.34 10.82
C VAL A 72 -14.20 -8.64 11.42
N ALA A 73 -13.61 -9.79 11.11
CA ALA A 73 -12.29 -10.17 11.61
C ALA A 73 -11.18 -9.22 11.11
N ALA A 74 -11.29 -8.73 9.88
CA ALA A 74 -10.33 -7.82 9.27
C ALA A 74 -10.49 -6.37 9.70
N ALA A 75 -11.62 -5.98 10.31
CA ALA A 75 -11.93 -4.58 10.61
C ALA A 75 -10.87 -3.95 11.53
N LEU A 76 -10.52 -4.62 12.63
CA LEU A 76 -9.53 -4.10 13.58
C LEU A 76 -8.11 -4.09 12.98
N PRO A 77 -7.57 -5.19 12.38
CA PRO A 77 -6.26 -5.15 11.73
C PRO A 77 -6.17 -4.10 10.62
N LEU A 78 -7.25 -3.89 9.85
CA LEU A 78 -7.29 -2.86 8.81
C LEU A 78 -7.30 -1.45 9.40
N ALA A 79 -8.05 -1.21 10.48
CA ALA A 79 -8.03 0.07 11.18
C ALA A 79 -6.65 0.38 11.76
N VAL A 80 -5.98 -0.62 12.37
CA VAL A 80 -4.62 -0.48 12.88
C VAL A 80 -3.63 -0.23 11.73
N PHE A 81 -3.76 -0.94 10.60
CA PHE A 81 -2.96 -0.69 9.40
C PHE A 81 -3.09 0.75 8.89
N VAL A 82 -4.31 1.28 8.80
CA VAL A 82 -4.53 2.67 8.38
C VAL A 82 -3.96 3.65 9.41
N ALA A 83 -4.21 3.43 10.70
CA ALA A 83 -3.72 4.29 11.78
C ALA A 83 -2.18 4.28 11.89
N TYR A 84 -1.52 3.16 11.60
CA TYR A 84 -0.06 3.03 11.60
C TYR A 84 0.62 4.09 10.73
N HIS A 85 0.02 4.45 9.59
CA HIS A 85 0.56 5.47 8.69
C HIS A 85 0.60 6.86 9.33
N LEU A 86 -0.29 7.16 10.29
CA LEU A 86 -0.28 8.43 11.02
C LEU A 86 0.95 8.57 11.92
N ALA A 87 1.54 7.44 12.35
CA ALA A 87 2.71 7.39 13.20
C ALA A 87 4.04 7.45 12.43
N ASN A 88 4.02 7.84 11.15
CA ASN A 88 5.24 7.89 10.34
C ASN A 88 6.30 8.82 10.98
N PRO A 89 7.52 8.34 11.26
CA PRO A 89 8.53 9.10 11.99
C PRO A 89 9.15 10.23 11.16
N GLN A 90 9.03 10.19 9.84
CA GLN A 90 9.59 11.20 8.96
C GLN A 90 8.62 12.38 8.82
N GLU A 91 8.97 13.53 9.41
CA GLU A 91 8.14 14.74 9.38
C GLU A 91 7.83 15.21 7.95
N GLN A 92 8.79 15.06 7.03
CA GLN A 92 8.65 15.45 5.62
C GLN A 92 7.53 14.70 4.90
N ALA A 93 7.27 13.45 5.29
CA ALA A 93 6.23 12.62 4.71
C ALA A 93 4.91 12.70 5.49
N ARG A 94 4.90 13.31 6.69
CA ARG A 94 3.73 13.39 7.58
C ARG A 94 2.52 13.98 6.88
N GLN A 95 2.69 15.06 6.11
CA GLN A 95 1.59 15.70 5.37
C GLN A 95 0.91 14.74 4.38
N THR A 96 1.69 13.85 3.76
CA THR A 96 1.19 12.86 2.82
C THR A 96 0.45 11.76 3.55
N PHE A 97 1.04 11.21 4.61
CA PHE A 97 0.44 10.10 5.36
C PHE A 97 -0.79 10.50 6.20
N TRP A 98 -0.90 11.78 6.58
CA TRP A 98 -2.09 12.34 7.24
C TRP A 98 -3.17 12.79 6.25
N ASN A 99 -2.89 12.76 4.95
CA ASN A 99 -3.87 13.14 3.94
C ASN A 99 -4.99 12.10 3.90
N TRP A 100 -6.24 12.52 4.09
CA TRP A 100 -7.39 11.61 4.07
C TRP A 100 -7.49 10.80 2.75
N ARG A 101 -7.06 11.37 1.61
CA ARG A 101 -7.05 10.68 0.31
C ARG A 101 -6.05 9.52 0.31
N PHE A 102 -4.87 9.73 0.90
CA PHE A 102 -3.88 8.67 1.11
C PHE A 102 -4.48 7.57 1.98
N LEU A 103 -5.07 7.93 3.13
CA LEU A 103 -5.64 6.97 4.08
C LEU A 103 -6.78 6.13 3.46
N VAL A 104 -7.62 6.73 2.62
CA VAL A 104 -8.65 6.00 1.88
C VAL A 104 -8.02 4.97 0.94
N MET A 105 -7.04 5.37 0.11
CA MET A 105 -6.39 4.43 -0.81
C MET A 105 -5.57 3.37 -0.08
N ALA A 106 -4.91 3.73 1.02
CA ALA A 106 -4.23 2.79 1.90
C ALA A 106 -5.24 1.77 2.46
N GLY A 107 -6.40 2.22 2.96
CA GLY A 107 -7.46 1.33 3.42
C GLY A 107 -7.96 0.37 2.33
N VAL A 108 -8.21 0.86 1.11
CA VAL A 108 -8.62 0.01 -0.02
C VAL A 108 -7.53 -1.00 -0.38
N LEU A 109 -6.26 -0.56 -0.44
CA LEU A 109 -5.13 -1.44 -0.67
C LEU A 109 -5.03 -2.49 0.43
N GLY A 110 -5.20 -2.08 1.68
CA GLY A 110 -5.11 -2.97 2.82
C GLY A 110 -6.18 -4.05 2.82
N ALA A 111 -7.42 -3.70 2.44
CA ALA A 111 -8.49 -4.67 2.24
C ALA A 111 -8.19 -5.63 1.07
N ALA A 112 -7.57 -5.14 -0.01
CA ALA A 112 -7.15 -5.97 -1.13
C ALA A 112 -6.05 -6.98 -0.73
N CYS A 113 -5.07 -6.55 0.07
CA CYS A 113 -4.04 -7.44 0.63
C CYS A 113 -4.66 -8.53 1.52
N THR A 114 -5.60 -8.17 2.39
CA THR A 114 -6.34 -9.14 3.22
C THR A 114 -7.09 -10.16 2.37
N GLY A 115 -7.78 -9.70 1.32
CA GLY A 115 -8.46 -10.58 0.37
C GLY A 115 -7.50 -11.52 -0.35
N ALA A 116 -6.34 -11.01 -0.80
CA ALA A 116 -5.31 -11.82 -1.46
C ALA A 116 -4.71 -12.87 -0.52
N TYR A 117 -4.39 -12.49 0.73
CA TYR A 117 -3.89 -13.38 1.77
C TYR A 117 -4.86 -14.54 2.02
N HIS A 118 -6.14 -14.25 2.26
CA HIS A 118 -7.15 -15.29 2.50
C HIS A 118 -7.42 -16.16 1.26
N ALA A 119 -7.55 -15.56 0.08
CA ALA A 119 -7.85 -16.29 -1.16
C ALA A 119 -6.73 -17.27 -1.56
N THR A 120 -5.51 -17.06 -1.06
CA THR A 120 -4.34 -17.91 -1.33
C THR A 120 -4.00 -18.83 -0.17
N GLY A 121 -4.88 -18.96 0.83
CA GLY A 121 -4.66 -19.83 1.98
C GLY A 121 -3.64 -19.30 3.00
N GLY A 122 -3.32 -18.01 2.95
CA GLY A 122 -2.33 -17.38 3.84
C GLY A 122 -1.00 -17.03 3.16
N SER A 123 -0.96 -16.88 1.83
CA SER A 123 0.30 -16.53 1.15
C SER A 123 0.70 -15.08 1.44
N LEU A 124 1.74 -14.91 2.25
CA LEU A 124 2.38 -13.61 2.46
C LEU A 124 2.94 -13.01 1.17
N VAL A 125 3.44 -13.84 0.25
CA VAL A 125 3.93 -13.38 -1.06
C VAL A 125 2.80 -12.78 -1.87
N ALA A 126 1.61 -13.40 -1.87
CA ALA A 126 0.46 -12.85 -2.60
C ALA A 126 0.01 -11.50 -2.04
N ALA A 127 -0.01 -11.34 -0.71
CA ALA A 127 -0.30 -10.07 -0.05
C ALA A 127 0.78 -9.03 -0.36
N ALA A 128 2.07 -9.39 -0.22
CA ALA A 128 3.21 -8.52 -0.49
C ALA A 128 3.23 -8.02 -1.94
N VAL A 129 3.00 -8.88 -2.94
CA VAL A 129 2.91 -8.45 -4.35
C VAL A 129 1.71 -7.53 -4.57
N THR A 130 0.57 -7.81 -3.93
CA THR A 130 -0.63 -6.97 -4.01
C THR A 130 -0.39 -5.58 -3.42
N HIS A 131 0.42 -5.46 -2.37
CA HIS A 131 0.88 -4.20 -1.79
C HIS A 131 1.92 -3.50 -2.68
N TRP A 132 2.96 -4.24 -3.05
CA TRP A 132 4.19 -3.71 -3.64
C TRP A 132 3.97 -3.07 -5.00
N VAL A 133 3.17 -3.69 -5.87
CA VAL A 133 2.95 -3.18 -7.24
C VAL A 133 2.28 -1.79 -7.22
N PRO A 134 1.16 -1.57 -6.51
CA PRO A 134 0.53 -0.26 -6.38
C PRO A 134 1.43 0.79 -5.72
N VAL A 135 2.17 0.42 -4.67
CA VAL A 135 3.10 1.34 -4.00
C VAL A 135 4.21 1.78 -4.96
N ASN A 136 4.80 0.86 -5.72
CA ASN A 136 5.81 1.21 -6.71
C ASN A 136 5.24 2.05 -7.85
N ALA A 137 4.06 1.72 -8.37
CA ALA A 137 3.39 2.56 -9.37
C ALA A 137 3.17 3.98 -8.84
N TRP A 138 2.73 4.11 -7.58
CA TRP A 138 2.53 5.41 -6.96
C TRP A 138 3.84 6.18 -6.75
N LEU A 139 4.85 5.54 -6.14
CA LEU A 139 6.14 6.16 -5.88
C LEU A 139 6.83 6.58 -7.18
N LEU A 140 6.91 5.67 -8.15
CA LEU A 140 7.74 5.83 -9.34
C LEU A 140 7.06 6.63 -10.46
N LEU A 141 5.73 6.63 -10.55
CA LEU A 141 5.02 7.22 -11.69
C LEU A 141 3.98 8.27 -11.30
N LEU A 142 3.40 8.20 -10.09
CA LEU A 142 2.22 8.97 -9.72
C LEU A 142 2.49 9.96 -8.58
N GLY A 143 3.72 10.50 -8.52
CA GLY A 143 4.10 11.60 -7.62
C GLY A 143 4.34 11.20 -6.16
N GLY A 144 4.31 9.91 -5.83
CA GLY A 144 4.50 9.41 -4.47
C GLY A 144 5.92 9.65 -3.94
N TYR A 145 6.95 9.53 -4.79
CA TYR A 145 8.34 9.73 -4.38
C TYR A 145 8.57 11.14 -3.85
N ARG A 146 8.10 12.18 -4.57
CA ARG A 146 8.23 13.57 -4.15
C ARG A 146 7.47 13.85 -2.85
N LYS A 147 6.26 13.28 -2.72
CA LYS A 147 5.38 13.45 -1.55
C LYS A 147 5.92 12.82 -0.27
N THR A 148 6.77 11.79 -0.38
CA THR A 148 7.28 11.05 0.79
C THR A 148 8.72 11.39 1.14
N ARG A 149 9.56 11.83 0.18
CA ARG A 149 10.99 12.06 0.41
C ARG A 149 11.44 13.52 0.38
N GLY A 150 10.49 14.48 0.41
CA GLY A 150 10.81 15.91 0.49
C GLY A 150 11.63 16.39 -0.71
N GLY A 151 10.96 16.84 -1.78
CA GLY A 151 11.60 17.22 -3.05
C GLY A 151 12.89 18.05 -2.93
N ARG A 152 14.03 17.40 -3.12
CA ARG A 152 15.12 17.91 -3.97
C ARG A 152 15.23 17.02 -5.20
N GLN A 153 14.24 17.10 -6.07
CA GLN A 153 14.53 16.87 -7.47
C GLN A 153 15.27 18.12 -7.95
N ARG A 154 16.57 17.99 -8.20
CA ARG A 154 17.35 19.07 -8.83
C ARG A 154 16.60 19.49 -10.09
N LYS A 155 16.15 20.75 -10.14
CA LYS A 155 15.72 21.41 -11.37
C LYS A 155 16.77 21.09 -12.45
N HIS A 156 16.46 20.22 -13.39
CA HIS A 156 17.17 20.23 -14.66
C HIS A 156 16.52 21.37 -15.46
N ALA A 157 17.10 22.56 -15.32
CA ALA A 157 17.23 23.46 -16.45
C ALA A 157 18.26 22.79 -17.39
N PRO A 158 17.97 22.72 -18.69
CA PRO A 158 18.16 23.88 -19.58
C PRO A 158 16.86 24.52 -20.05
#